data_AF-A0A8C9YIZ0-F1
#
_entry.id   AF-A0A8C9YIZ0-F1
#
_cell.length_a   1.000
_cell.length_b   1.000
_cell.length_c   1.000
_cell.angle_alpha   90.00
_cell.angle_beta   90.00
_cell.angle_gamma   90.00
#
_symmetry.space_group_name_H-M   'P 1'
#
loop_
_entity.id
_entity.type
_entity.pdbx_description
1 polymer ?
#
loop_
_entity_poly.entity_id
_entity_poly.type
_entity_poly.pdbx_seq_one_letter_code
_entity_poly.pdbx_strand_id
1 'polypeptide(L)'
;MVGLFNIGLVPGRTYMYPKDLTSLGVAYWLGAVFIIAGIMSILAGRFSSICLVGFAAFVNIVGSVFAIVAIALNAKDLADAPAIRMCDLYIGRSYYGDCEHVAYYVQRLLTTMDITMIVLAVLQLCVCISFAVLGIKAVVNRQKEEGDVEDQQQQLNAVLLTNPCA
;
A
#
# COMPACT_ATOMS: atom_id res chain seq x y z
N MET A 1 -0.30 -10.52 0.78
CA MET A 1 -1.26 -11.07 -0.21
C MET A 1 -1.86 -9.98 -1.10
N VAL A 2 -2.28 -8.82 -0.56
CA VAL A 2 -2.84 -7.68 -1.34
C VAL A 2 -1.96 -7.26 -2.52
N GLY A 3 -0.64 -7.09 -2.32
CA GLY A 3 0.27 -6.72 -3.41
C GLY A 3 0.37 -7.75 -4.53
N LEU A 4 0.17 -9.04 -4.24
CA LEU A 4 0.17 -10.10 -5.26
C LEU A 4 -1.09 -10.03 -6.14
N PHE A 5 -2.24 -9.72 -5.54
CA PHE A 5 -3.48 -9.47 -6.28
C PHE A 5 -3.36 -8.24 -7.17
N ASN A 6 -2.70 -7.17 -6.71
CA ASN A 6 -2.44 -5.98 -7.55
C ASN A 6 -1.50 -6.27 -8.73
N ILE A 7 -0.48 -7.12 -8.56
CA ILE A 7 0.40 -7.52 -9.67
C ILE A 7 -0.31 -8.46 -10.64
N GLY A 8 -1.15 -9.36 -10.15
CA GLY A 8 -1.83 -10.37 -10.98
C GLY A 8 -3.03 -9.85 -11.76
N LEU A 9 -3.86 -8.97 -11.18
CA LEU A 9 -5.10 -8.52 -11.81
C LEU A 9 -4.92 -7.34 -12.77
N VAL A 10 -4.00 -6.42 -12.47
CA VAL A 10 -3.92 -5.14 -13.21
C VAL A 10 -3.39 -5.27 -14.65
N PRO A 11 -2.39 -6.13 -14.95
CA PRO A 11 -1.96 -6.35 -16.34
C PRO A 11 -3.09 -6.81 -17.27
N GLY A 12 -4.07 -7.55 -16.73
CA GLY A 12 -5.27 -7.97 -17.47
C GLY A 12 -6.19 -6.82 -17.90
N ARG A 13 -6.11 -5.66 -17.22
CA ARG A 13 -6.91 -4.46 -17.50
C ARG A 13 -6.33 -3.60 -18.63
N THR A 14 -5.01 -3.49 -18.67
CA THR A 14 -4.27 -2.74 -19.70
C THR A 14 -4.45 -3.26 -21.11
N TYR A 15 -4.84 -4.54 -21.27
CA TYR A 15 -5.17 -5.09 -22.59
C TYR A 15 -6.46 -4.48 -23.19
N MET A 16 -7.38 -3.98 -22.34
CA MET A 16 -8.62 -3.32 -22.78
C MET A 16 -8.49 -1.80 -22.98
N TYR A 17 -7.41 -1.19 -22.48
CA TYR A 17 -7.07 0.21 -22.72
C TYR A 17 -5.71 0.28 -23.45
N PRO A 18 -5.68 0.09 -24.78
CA PRO A 18 -4.44 -0.08 -25.55
C PRO A 18 -3.52 1.15 -25.59
N LYS A 19 -3.88 2.26 -24.92
CA LYS A 19 -3.13 3.52 -24.94
C LYS A 19 -2.27 3.80 -23.70
N ASP A 20 -2.33 2.97 -22.65
CA ASP A 20 -1.64 3.26 -21.39
C ASP A 20 -0.65 2.18 -20.93
N LEU A 21 0.49 2.06 -21.62
CA LEU A 21 1.67 1.34 -21.10
C LEU A 21 2.15 1.94 -19.75
N THR A 22 1.89 3.22 -19.53
CA THR A 22 2.15 3.95 -18.27
C THR A 22 1.40 3.33 -17.08
N SER A 23 0.18 2.82 -17.31
CA SER A 23 -0.67 2.21 -16.27
C SER A 23 -0.11 0.85 -15.80
N LEU A 24 0.48 0.07 -16.71
CA LEU A 24 1.12 -1.22 -16.43
C LEU A 24 2.31 -1.07 -15.47
N GLY A 25 3.16 -0.07 -15.72
CA GLY A 25 4.30 0.24 -14.87
C GLY A 25 3.86 0.67 -13.46
N VAL A 26 2.85 1.54 -13.39
CA VAL A 26 2.29 2.04 -12.12
C VAL A 26 1.70 0.89 -11.29
N ALA A 27 1.02 -0.05 -11.92
CA ALA A 27 0.43 -1.20 -11.25
C ALA A 27 1.44 -2.15 -10.62
N TYR A 28 2.52 -2.45 -11.35
CA TYR A 28 3.59 -3.31 -10.85
C TYR A 28 4.33 -2.65 -9.69
N TRP A 29 4.59 -1.34 -9.81
CA TRP A 29 5.19 -0.53 -8.75
C TRP A 29 4.31 -0.48 -7.50
N LEU A 30 3.01 -0.23 -7.64
CA LEU A 30 2.03 -0.23 -6.55
C LEU A 30 2.02 -1.58 -5.80
N GLY A 31 1.98 -2.69 -6.55
CA GLY A 31 2.03 -4.03 -5.99
C GLY A 31 3.32 -4.31 -5.20
N ALA A 32 4.48 -3.91 -5.75
CA ALA A 32 5.77 -4.06 -5.10
C ALA A 32 5.84 -3.30 -3.77
N VAL A 33 5.37 -2.04 -3.73
CA VAL A 33 5.34 -1.22 -2.51
C VAL A 33 4.52 -1.90 -1.41
N PHE A 34 3.35 -2.47 -1.74
CA PHE A 34 2.54 -3.18 -0.75
C PHE A 34 3.18 -4.47 -0.24
N ILE A 35 3.91 -5.20 -1.10
CA ILE A 35 4.66 -6.39 -0.68
C ILE A 35 5.77 -5.99 0.29
N ILE A 36 6.56 -4.97 -0.05
CA ILE A 36 7.64 -4.46 0.81
C ILE A 36 7.08 -3.99 2.15
N ALA A 37 5.99 -3.21 2.15
CA ALA A 37 5.34 -2.76 3.38
C ALA A 37 4.90 -3.92 4.29
N GLY A 38 4.33 -4.97 3.70
CA GLY A 38 3.96 -6.18 4.45
C GLY A 38 5.17 -6.89 5.06
N ILE A 39 6.23 -7.08 4.28
CA ILE A 39 7.47 -7.75 4.74
C ILE A 39 8.11 -6.96 5.88
N MET A 40 8.27 -5.64 5.72
CA MET A 40 8.89 -4.79 6.73
C MET A 40 8.10 -4.76 8.03
N SER A 41 6.76 -4.79 7.95
CA SER A 41 5.90 -4.85 9.14
C SER A 41 6.07 -6.17 9.92
N ILE A 42 6.20 -7.30 9.21
CA ILE A 42 6.46 -8.60 9.84
C ILE A 42 7.86 -8.64 10.46
N LEU A 43 8.86 -8.12 9.74
CA LEU A 43 10.24 -8.04 10.23
C LEU A 43 10.35 -7.18 11.49
N ALA A 44 9.67 -6.03 11.53
CA ALA A 44 9.63 -5.17 12.72
C ALA A 44 8.97 -5.85 13.94
N GLY A 45 7.99 -6.73 13.71
CA GLY A 45 7.39 -7.53 14.79
C GLY A 45 8.30 -8.65 15.31
N ARG A 46 9.21 -9.17 14.48
CA ARG A 46 10.15 -10.25 14.82
C ARG A 46 11.46 -9.73 15.41
N PHE A 47 12.00 -8.65 14.85
CA PHE A 47 13.26 -8.04 15.26
C PHE A 47 12.98 -6.66 15.81
N SER A 48 12.91 -6.56 17.14
CA SER A 48 12.51 -5.33 17.82
C SER A 48 13.66 -4.32 17.94
N SER A 49 14.38 -4.06 16.84
CA SER A 49 15.35 -2.97 16.76
C SER A 49 14.63 -1.65 16.47
N ILE A 50 14.98 -0.58 17.18
CA ILE A 50 14.39 0.76 17.02
C ILE A 50 14.44 1.22 15.56
N CYS A 51 15.57 0.97 14.87
CA CYS A 51 15.79 1.38 13.50
C CYS A 51 14.84 0.64 12.55
N LEU A 52 14.63 -0.67 12.78
CA LEU A 52 13.75 -1.48 11.96
C LEU A 52 12.28 -1.10 12.15
N VAL A 53 11.87 -0.83 13.40
CA VAL A 53 10.52 -0.37 13.73
C VAL A 53 10.26 1.01 13.10
N GLY A 54 11.21 1.93 13.20
CA GLY A 54 11.12 3.26 12.56
C GLY A 54 11.02 3.17 11.04
N PHE A 55 11.87 2.36 10.40
CA PHE A 55 11.80 2.13 8.96
C PHE A 55 10.47 1.49 8.54
N ALA A 56 9.97 0.51 9.29
CA ALA A 56 8.67 -0.10 9.03
C ALA A 56 7.54 0.93 9.16
N ALA A 57 7.59 1.84 10.13
CA ALA A 57 6.62 2.93 10.25
C ALA A 57 6.65 3.83 9.01
N PHE A 58 7.84 4.22 8.53
CA PHE A 58 7.99 5.01 7.31
C PHE A 58 7.40 4.31 6.08
N VAL A 59 7.76 3.04 5.85
CA VAL A 59 7.24 2.28 4.70
C VAL A 59 5.72 2.12 4.78
N ASN A 60 5.13 1.99 5.97
CA ASN A 60 3.68 1.94 6.13
C ASN A 60 2.98 3.29 5.86
N ILE A 61 3.61 4.42 6.19
CA ILE A 61 3.10 5.75 5.82
C ILE A 61 3.08 5.88 4.30
N VAL A 62 4.18 5.52 3.62
CA VAL A 62 4.26 5.52 2.16
C VAL A 62 3.20 4.58 1.57
N GLY A 63 3.07 3.36 2.12
CA GLY A 63 2.04 2.40 1.72
C GLY A 63 0.62 2.96 1.84
N SER A 64 0.33 3.78 2.86
CA SER A 64 -0.97 4.42 3.03
C SER A 64 -1.27 5.42 1.91
N VAL A 65 -0.29 6.24 1.52
CA VAL A 65 -0.45 7.19 0.41
C VAL A 65 -0.75 6.44 -0.89
N PHE A 66 0.01 5.39 -1.18
CA PHE A 66 -0.19 4.57 -2.38
C PHE A 66 -1.55 3.84 -2.36
N ALA A 67 -2.05 3.41 -1.19
CA ALA A 67 -3.40 2.84 -1.06
C ALA A 67 -4.50 3.86 -1.37
N ILE A 68 -4.36 5.11 -0.93
CA ILE A 68 -5.31 6.19 -1.25
C ILE A 68 -5.33 6.45 -2.77
N VAL A 69 -4.15 6.52 -3.41
CA VAL A 69 -4.05 6.68 -4.86
C VAL A 69 -4.71 5.51 -5.58
N ALA A 70 -4.49 4.27 -5.13
CA ALA A 70 -5.14 3.09 -5.70
C ALA A 70 -6.67 3.17 -5.59
N ILE A 71 -7.22 3.55 -4.42
CA ILE A 71 -8.67 3.71 -4.25
C ILE A 71 -9.22 4.75 -5.24
N ALA A 72 -8.54 5.90 -5.37
CA ALA A 72 -8.97 6.97 -6.28
C ALA A 72 -8.93 6.55 -7.75
N LEU A 73 -7.93 5.77 -8.16
CA LEU A 73 -7.83 5.26 -9.54
C LEU A 73 -8.91 4.21 -9.82
N ASN A 74 -9.06 3.21 -8.95
CA ASN A 74 -10.08 2.16 -9.14
C ASN A 74 -11.51 2.73 -9.10
N ALA A 75 -11.76 3.80 -8.32
CA ALA A 75 -13.07 4.46 -8.31
C ALA A 75 -13.38 5.19 -9.64
N LYS A 76 -12.36 5.72 -10.33
CA LYS A 76 -12.53 6.30 -11.66
C LYS A 76 -12.79 5.22 -12.70
N ASP A 77 -12.02 4.13 -12.65
CA ASP A 77 -12.20 2.99 -13.56
C ASP A 77 -13.59 2.37 -13.43
N LEU A 78 -14.13 2.30 -12.19
CA LEU A 78 -15.49 1.83 -11.93
C LEU A 78 -16.59 2.73 -12.54
N ALA A 79 -16.31 4.03 -12.71
CA ALA A 79 -17.23 4.98 -13.32
C ALA A 79 -17.19 4.93 -14.86
N ASP A 80 -16.13 4.37 -15.45
CA ASP A 80 -15.97 4.23 -16.90
C ASP A 80 -16.49 2.88 -17.42
N ALA A 81 -17.00 2.87 -18.65
CA ALA A 81 -17.51 1.67 -19.33
C ALA A 81 -16.64 1.23 -20.52
N PRO A 82 -15.42 0.70 -20.29
CA PRO A 82 -14.44 0.45 -21.34
C PRO A 82 -14.84 -0.62 -22.35
N ALA A 83 -15.42 -1.73 -21.89
CA ALA A 83 -15.65 -2.88 -22.75
C ALA A 83 -16.69 -2.58 -23.84
N ILE A 84 -17.73 -1.83 -23.49
CA ILE A 84 -18.78 -1.40 -24.43
C ILE A 84 -18.22 -0.39 -25.43
N ARG A 85 -17.44 0.59 -24.96
CA ARG A 85 -16.74 1.56 -25.84
C ARG A 85 -15.79 0.88 -26.84
N MET A 86 -15.20 -0.26 -26.48
CA MET A 86 -14.31 -1.01 -27.35
C MET A 86 -15.05 -1.67 -28.53
N CYS A 87 -16.26 -2.21 -28.29
CA CYS A 87 -17.12 -2.75 -29.37
C CYS A 87 -17.53 -1.63 -30.35
N ASP A 88 -17.84 -0.43 -29.86
CA ASP A 88 -18.22 0.72 -30.71
C ASP A 88 -17.07 1.24 -31.59
N LEU A 89 -15.82 1.16 -31.12
CA LEU A 89 -14.65 1.70 -31.82
C LEU A 89 -14.02 0.74 -32.84
N TYR A 90 -14.09 -0.57 -32.63
CA TYR A 90 -13.27 -1.53 -33.38
C TYR A 90 -14.03 -2.33 -34.45
N ILE A 91 -15.35 -2.48 -34.34
CA ILE A 91 -16.11 -3.35 -35.25
C ILE A 91 -17.16 -2.54 -36.00
N GLY A 92 -16.83 -2.16 -37.24
CA GLY A 92 -17.80 -1.64 -38.18
C GLY A 92 -18.94 -2.64 -38.41
N ARG A 93 -20.11 -2.33 -37.85
CA ARG A 93 -21.51 -2.76 -38.15
C ARG A 93 -21.86 -4.21 -38.55
N SER A 94 -20.93 -5.14 -38.75
CA SER A 94 -21.25 -6.42 -39.41
C SER A 94 -21.44 -7.63 -38.48
N TYR A 95 -21.16 -7.51 -37.18
CA TYR A 95 -21.24 -8.61 -36.19
C TYR A 95 -21.64 -8.10 -34.78
N TYR A 96 -22.68 -7.26 -34.70
CA TYR A 96 -23.01 -6.49 -33.49
C TYR A 96 -23.49 -7.35 -32.29
N GLY A 97 -24.16 -8.49 -32.53
CA GLY A 97 -24.78 -9.30 -31.47
C GLY A 97 -23.79 -10.05 -30.55
N ASP A 98 -22.77 -10.69 -31.11
CA ASP A 98 -21.83 -11.49 -30.31
C ASP A 98 -20.84 -10.63 -29.51
N CYS A 99 -20.48 -9.44 -30.03
CA CYS A 99 -19.59 -8.50 -29.31
C CYS A 99 -20.26 -7.97 -28.04
N GLU A 100 -21.54 -7.61 -28.10
CA GLU A 100 -22.28 -7.04 -26.97
C GLU A 100 -22.37 -8.03 -25.80
N HIS A 101 -22.67 -9.30 -26.10
CA HIS A 101 -22.70 -10.34 -25.07
C HIS A 101 -21.34 -10.51 -24.38
N VAL A 102 -20.25 -10.62 -25.16
CA VAL A 102 -18.90 -10.76 -24.60
C VAL A 102 -18.47 -9.51 -23.84
N ALA A 103 -18.75 -8.31 -24.38
CA ALA A 103 -18.45 -7.04 -23.73
C ALA A 103 -19.20 -6.87 -22.41
N TYR A 104 -20.46 -7.30 -22.33
CA TYR A 104 -21.22 -7.29 -21.09
C TYR A 104 -20.60 -8.20 -20.02
N TYR A 105 -20.21 -9.43 -20.39
CA TYR A 105 -19.52 -10.34 -19.47
C TYR A 105 -18.19 -9.77 -19.00
N VAL A 106 -17.39 -9.22 -19.91
CA VAL A 106 -16.10 -8.64 -19.54
C VAL A 106 -16.27 -7.37 -18.69
N GLN A 107 -17.22 -6.49 -19.03
CA GLN A 107 -17.53 -5.30 -18.23
C GLN A 107 -17.87 -5.70 -16.79
N ARG A 108 -18.73 -6.71 -16.62
CA ARG A 108 -19.13 -7.20 -15.30
C ARG A 108 -17.93 -7.80 -14.55
N LEU A 109 -17.05 -8.54 -15.22
CA LEU A 109 -15.80 -9.04 -14.63
C LEU A 109 -14.91 -7.88 -14.18
N LEU A 110 -14.68 -6.88 -15.02
CA LEU A 110 -13.90 -5.68 -14.68
C LEU A 110 -14.47 -4.97 -13.46
N THR A 111 -15.78 -4.72 -13.42
CA THR A 111 -16.46 -4.11 -12.28
C THR A 111 -16.23 -4.90 -11.00
N THR A 112 -16.39 -6.23 -11.03
CA THR A 112 -16.12 -7.06 -9.84
C THR A 112 -14.67 -7.00 -9.41
N MET A 113 -13.74 -6.95 -10.37
CA MET A 113 -12.33 -6.80 -10.09
C MET A 113 -12.01 -5.42 -9.49
N ASP A 114 -12.58 -4.32 -9.97
CA ASP A 114 -12.37 -2.97 -9.41
C ASP A 114 -12.88 -2.87 -7.98
N ILE A 115 -14.08 -3.42 -7.72
CA ILE A 115 -14.64 -3.48 -6.36
C ILE A 115 -13.71 -4.26 -5.43
N THR A 116 -13.24 -5.44 -5.85
CA THR A 116 -12.31 -6.23 -5.01
C THR A 116 -10.99 -5.51 -4.76
N MET A 117 -10.45 -4.80 -5.76
CA MET A 117 -9.22 -4.00 -5.59
C MET A 117 -9.43 -2.82 -4.65
N ILE A 118 -10.57 -2.14 -4.69
CA ILE A 118 -10.94 -1.10 -3.73
C ILE A 118 -10.99 -1.67 -2.31
N VAL A 119 -11.68 -2.80 -2.12
CA VAL A 119 -11.77 -3.46 -0.81
C VAL A 119 -10.39 -3.83 -0.28
N LEU A 120 -9.54 -4.43 -1.11
CA LEU A 120 -8.17 -4.80 -0.73
C LEU A 120 -7.31 -3.57 -0.41
N ALA A 121 -7.46 -2.47 -1.15
CA ALA A 121 -6.74 -1.22 -0.90
C ALA A 121 -7.19 -0.56 0.41
N VAL A 122 -8.48 -0.59 0.74
CA VAL A 122 -9.00 -0.12 2.04
C VAL A 122 -8.45 -0.97 3.18
N LEU A 123 -8.46 -2.30 3.06
CA LEU A 123 -7.87 -3.19 4.07
C LEU A 123 -6.37 -2.89 4.27
N GLN A 124 -5.63 -2.71 3.17
CA GLN A 124 -4.21 -2.36 3.23
C GLN A 124 -3.99 -1.00 3.90
N LEU A 125 -4.82 0.00 3.61
CA LEU A 125 -4.77 1.31 4.25
C LEU A 125 -4.99 1.20 5.76
N CYS A 126 -6.00 0.46 6.19
CA CYS A 126 -6.28 0.23 7.61
C CYS A 126 -5.08 -0.42 8.34
N VAL A 127 -4.48 -1.45 7.72
CA VAL A 127 -3.32 -2.14 8.27
C VAL A 127 -2.11 -1.20 8.33
N CYS A 128 -1.80 -0.51 7.24
CA CYS A 128 -0.67 0.42 7.18
C CYS A 128 -0.78 1.55 8.20
N ILE A 129 -1.95 2.18 8.35
CA ILE A 129 -2.18 3.22 9.36
C ILE A 129 -1.97 2.65 10.78
N SER A 130 -2.53 1.47 11.05
CA SER A 130 -2.42 0.83 12.36
C SER A 130 -0.95 0.53 12.71
N PHE A 131 -0.20 -0.05 11.78
CA PHE A 131 1.22 -0.35 11.98
C PHE A 131 2.09 0.92 12.07
N ALA A 132 1.77 1.97 11.32
CA ALA A 132 2.48 3.24 11.43
C ALA A 132 2.28 3.85 12.82
N VAL A 133 1.04 3.90 13.33
CA VAL A 133 0.74 4.42 14.67
C VAL A 133 1.44 3.60 15.75
N LEU A 134 1.38 2.27 15.67
CA LEU A 134 2.06 1.38 16.62
C LEU A 134 3.58 1.53 16.55
N GLY A 135 4.16 1.61 15.34
CA GLY A 135 5.59 1.80 15.14
C GLY A 135 6.10 3.12 15.69
N ILE A 136 5.41 4.23 15.41
CA ILE A 136 5.74 5.55 15.96
C ILE A 136 5.65 5.53 17.48
N LYS A 137 4.57 4.97 18.04
CA LYS A 137 4.39 4.88 19.49
C LYS A 137 5.50 4.06 20.16
N ALA A 138 5.91 2.95 19.55
CA ALA A 138 6.99 2.11 20.05
C ALA A 138 8.35 2.84 20.03
N VAL A 139 8.66 3.56 18.95
CA VAL A 139 9.89 4.36 18.85
C VAL A 139 9.90 5.48 19.90
N VAL A 140 8.81 6.24 20.01
CA VAL A 140 8.70 7.35 20.97
C VAL A 140 8.82 6.87 22.42
N ASN A 141 8.19 5.75 22.77
CA ASN A 141 8.28 5.23 24.14
C ASN A 141 9.70 4.79 24.48
N ARG A 142 10.41 4.12 23.57
CA ARG A 142 11.80 3.73 23.84
C ARG A 142 12.76 4.91 23.92
N GLN A 143 12.57 5.95 23.11
CA GLN A 143 13.39 7.16 23.23
C GLN A 143 13.20 7.86 24.57
N LYS A 144 11.99 7.81 25.15
CA LYS A 144 11.74 8.33 26.50
C LYS A 144 12.41 7.49 27.58
N GLU A 145 12.36 6.16 27.45
CA GLU A 145 13.04 5.24 28.38
C GLU A 145 14.57 5.42 28.33
N GLU A 146 15.15 5.52 27.12
CA GLU A 146 16.60 5.75 26.94
C GLU A 146 17.03 7.13 27.50
N GLY A 147 16.25 8.19 27.26
CA GLY A 147 16.55 9.52 27.78
C GLY A 147 16.46 9.64 29.32
N ASP A 148 15.52 8.93 29.96
CA ASP A 148 15.41 8.90 31.42
C ASP A 148 16.60 8.18 32.06
N VAL A 149 17.06 7.08 31.46
CA VAL A 149 18.26 6.36 31.92
C VAL A 149 19.53 7.21 31.74
N GLU A 150 19.68 7.91 30.62
CA GLU A 150 20.81 8.82 30.40
C GLU A 150 20.84 9.96 31.42
N ASP A 151 19.70 10.61 31.70
CA ASP A 151 19.62 11.70 32.67
C ASP A 151 19.96 11.21 34.10
N GLN A 152 19.44 10.05 34.50
CA GLN A 152 19.78 9.43 35.79
C GLN A 152 21.28 9.11 35.90
N GLN A 153 21.88 8.58 34.84
CA GLN A 153 23.31 8.27 34.82
C GLN A 153 24.18 9.53 34.84
N GLN A 154 23.75 10.61 34.18
CA GLN A 154 24.42 11.91 34.21
C GLN A 154 24.37 12.54 35.61
N GLN A 155 23.22 12.47 36.30
CA GLN A 155 23.10 12.94 37.68
C GLN A 155 23.97 12.13 38.64
N LEU A 156 24.00 10.79 38.51
CA LEU A 156 24.84 9.94 39.36
C LEU A 156 26.33 10.27 39.18
N ASN A 157 26.79 10.44 37.94
CA ASN A 157 28.17 10.82 37.63
C ASN A 157 28.53 12.21 38.18
N ALA A 158 27.59 13.17 38.13
CA ALA A 158 27.79 14.50 38.71
C ALA A 158 27.93 14.47 40.25
N VAL A 159 27.13 13.64 40.94
CA VAL A 159 27.24 13.45 42.40
C VAL A 159 28.56 12.77 42.80
N LEU A 160 29.02 11.80 42.01
CA LEU A 160 30.29 11.10 42.25
C LEU A 160 31.50 12.03 42.07
N LEU A 161 31.48 12.88 41.03
CA LEU A 161 32.57 13.84 40.74
C LEU A 161 32.62 15.02 41.72
N THR A 162 31.50 15.37 42.36
CA THR A 162 31.44 16.44 43.37
C THR A 162 31.82 15.97 44.78
N ASN A 163 32.01 14.66 45.00
CA ASN A 163 32.53 14.10 46.25
C ASN A 163 33.88 13.37 46.01
N PRO A 164 35.00 14.10 45.80
CA PRO A 164 36.32 13.50 45.59
C PRO A 164 36.97 12.90 46.86
N CYS A 165 36.24 12.70 47.96
CA CYS A 165 36.75 12.08 49.18
C CYS A 165 35.81 10.99 49.69
N ALA A 166 36.04 9.76 49.22
CA ALA A 166 35.77 8.52 49.93
C ALA A 166 36.93 7.56 49.67
#